data_AF-A0A1D3JEM9-F1
#
_entry.id   AF-A0A1D3JEM9-F1
#
_cell.length_a   1.000
_cell.length_b   1.000
_cell.length_c   1.000
_cell.angle_alpha   90.00
_cell.angle_beta   90.00
_cell.angle_gamma   90.00
#
_symmetry.space_group_name_H-M   'P 1'
#
loop_
_entity.id
_entity.type
_entity.pdbx_description
1 polymer ?
#
loop_
_entity_poly.entity_id
_entity_poly.type
_entity_poly.pdbx_seq_one_letter_code
_entity_poly.pdbx_strand_id
1 'polypeptide(L)'
;MVQSRKINRVFDEEVLGSNLFIQTLYEEKNFEQHIKEIEAKISDNDSDGIISTIDEQFKKIFNEIPDSYTTEQESTCCRNINYYFDLLYSIIKLPGEFSKGNLNNVIAQIETKWKNVPSISDINKCKGETDLDSIRRRCILKHLHDLKIDKNFISSFSDDYKNYLGEKWNKIIRYINPNNELYIKIENDFMGIIEPYSHFLESSDFICDTALDDISKDDITISTNWDSLMNSISLEKFTTTDYLKGCYNKNYIEMLKIKASNIQRINNILSSGIIILGLSLILVLIFRFSPLRSLLRGCTKMKVEVDENMNEEIESELYDDSENERTSISYHSVSH
;
A
#
# COMPACT_ATOMS: atom_id res chain seq x y z
N MET A 1 -38.48 37.84 3.97
CA MET A 1 -37.44 36.84 4.30
C MET A 1 -38.11 35.48 4.36
N VAL A 2 -37.92 34.65 3.34
CA VAL A 2 -38.43 33.27 3.35
C VAL A 2 -37.47 32.46 4.21
N GLN A 3 -37.96 32.02 5.37
CA GLN A 3 -37.23 31.14 6.27
C GLN A 3 -37.05 29.80 5.53
N SER A 4 -35.84 29.54 5.04
CA SER A 4 -35.48 28.26 4.45
C SER A 4 -35.71 27.19 5.52
N ARG A 5 -36.78 26.41 5.34
CA ARG A 5 -37.04 25.20 6.13
C ARG A 5 -35.85 24.28 5.88
N LYS A 6 -34.92 24.20 6.84
CA LYS A 6 -33.94 23.11 6.90
C LYS A 6 -34.75 21.82 6.95
N ILE A 7 -34.85 21.14 5.81
CA ILE A 7 -35.32 19.76 5.79
C ILE A 7 -34.23 18.99 6.52
N ASN A 8 -34.48 18.59 7.76
CA ASN A 8 -33.63 17.63 8.46
C ASN A 8 -33.80 16.31 7.70
N ARG A 9 -32.93 16.06 6.72
CA ARG A 9 -32.81 14.74 6.13
C ARG A 9 -32.18 13.84 7.19
N VAL A 10 -32.75 12.67 7.39
CA VAL A 10 -32.24 11.65 8.32
C VAL A 10 -31.38 10.70 7.50
N PHE A 11 -30.25 10.25 8.05
CA PHE A 11 -29.44 9.21 7.43
C PHE A 11 -30.23 7.92 7.40
N ASP A 12 -30.27 7.29 6.23
CA ASP A 12 -30.96 6.03 6.00
C ASP A 12 -30.08 5.19 5.08
N GLU A 13 -29.60 4.06 5.58
CA GLU A 13 -28.75 3.15 4.81
C GLU A 13 -29.53 2.41 3.71
N GLU A 14 -30.86 2.37 3.82
CA GLU A 14 -31.78 1.75 2.85
C GLU A 14 -31.93 2.59 1.57
N VAL A 15 -31.36 3.79 1.52
CA VAL A 15 -31.33 4.61 0.29
C VAL A 15 -29.93 4.73 -0.32
N LEU A 16 -28.92 4.06 0.26
CA LEU A 16 -27.57 4.01 -0.31
C LEU A 16 -27.57 3.20 -1.59
N GLY A 17 -27.08 3.78 -2.68
CA GLY A 17 -27.00 3.09 -3.97
C GLY A 17 -26.05 1.89 -3.90
N SER A 18 -25.02 1.95 -3.05
CA SER A 18 -24.09 0.84 -2.83
C SER A 18 -24.71 -0.34 -2.05
N ASN A 19 -25.82 -0.10 -1.35
CA ASN A 19 -26.63 -1.11 -0.65
C ASN A 19 -27.77 -1.65 -1.53
N LEU A 20 -27.97 -1.15 -2.74
CA LEU A 20 -29.10 -1.55 -3.60
C LEU A 20 -29.16 -3.07 -3.83
N PHE A 21 -28.02 -3.74 -4.00
CA PHE A 21 -27.98 -5.20 -4.10
C PHE A 21 -28.44 -5.90 -2.82
N ILE A 22 -28.04 -5.38 -1.65
CA ILE A 22 -28.46 -5.93 -0.37
C ILE A 22 -29.97 -5.72 -0.21
N GLN A 23 -30.50 -4.56 -0.61
CA GLN A 23 -31.92 -4.25 -0.54
C GLN A 23 -32.78 -5.09 -1.49
N THR A 24 -32.31 -5.34 -2.73
CA THR A 24 -33.04 -6.19 -3.69
C THR A 24 -33.17 -7.62 -3.16
N LEU A 25 -32.10 -8.13 -2.54
CA LEU A 25 -32.05 -9.52 -2.04
C LEU A 25 -32.66 -9.73 -0.65
N TYR A 26 -32.60 -8.68 0.18
CA TYR A 26 -33.06 -8.66 1.54
C TYR A 26 -33.99 -7.47 1.66
N GLU A 27 -35.29 -7.68 1.43
CA GLU A 27 -36.34 -6.67 1.69
C GLU A 27 -36.04 -5.89 2.98
N GLU A 28 -36.28 -4.58 3.01
CA GLU A 28 -35.85 -3.63 4.06
C GLU A 28 -35.67 -4.29 5.46
N LYS A 29 -34.44 -4.21 6.00
CA LYS A 29 -34.01 -4.76 7.31
C LYS A 29 -33.77 -6.27 7.41
N ASN A 30 -33.94 -7.04 6.34
CA ASN A 30 -33.63 -8.47 6.38
C ASN A 30 -32.13 -8.78 6.47
N PHE A 31 -31.23 -7.92 5.96
CA PHE A 31 -29.80 -8.28 5.92
C PHE A 31 -29.15 -8.27 7.30
N GLU A 32 -29.34 -7.21 8.08
CA GLU A 32 -28.81 -7.13 9.44
C GLU A 32 -29.39 -8.25 10.31
N GLN A 33 -30.71 -8.51 10.18
CA GLN A 33 -31.38 -9.59 10.87
C GLN A 33 -30.84 -10.97 10.46
N HIS A 34 -30.60 -11.19 9.17
CA HIS A 34 -30.00 -12.42 8.65
C HIS A 34 -28.60 -12.65 9.22
N ILE A 35 -27.76 -11.61 9.29
CA ILE A 35 -26.43 -11.71 9.90
C ILE A 35 -26.53 -12.01 11.40
N LYS A 36 -27.42 -11.33 12.14
CA LYS A 36 -27.66 -11.59 13.56
C LYS A 36 -28.17 -13.01 13.81
N GLU A 37 -29.03 -13.52 12.94
CA GLU A 37 -29.54 -14.88 13.02
C GLU A 37 -28.42 -15.92 12.83
N ILE A 38 -27.49 -15.68 11.91
CA ILE A 38 -26.31 -16.53 11.74
C ILE A 38 -25.43 -16.49 12.98
N GLU A 39 -25.14 -15.31 13.54
CA GLU A 39 -24.34 -15.16 14.76
C GLU A 39 -24.95 -15.88 15.97
N ALA A 40 -26.29 -15.81 16.12
CA ALA A 40 -27.00 -16.55 17.16
C ALA A 40 -26.84 -18.07 16.98
N LYS A 41 -27.06 -18.60 15.78
CA LYS A 41 -26.90 -20.03 15.50
C LYS A 41 -25.45 -20.50 15.68
N ILE A 42 -24.48 -19.65 15.35
CA ILE A 42 -23.07 -19.92 15.61
C ILE A 42 -22.83 -20.03 17.12
N SER A 43 -23.41 -19.13 17.93
CA SER A 43 -23.33 -19.18 19.41
C SER A 43 -23.88 -20.49 19.97
N ASP A 44 -24.96 -20.98 19.37
CA ASP A 44 -25.65 -22.21 19.74
C ASP A 44 -24.98 -23.48 19.17
N ASN A 45 -23.92 -23.34 18.37
CA ASN A 45 -23.25 -24.40 17.61
C ASN A 45 -24.18 -25.16 16.64
N ASP A 46 -25.22 -24.50 16.13
CA ASP A 46 -26.19 -25.04 15.19
C ASP A 46 -25.68 -24.94 13.74
N SER A 47 -24.77 -25.84 13.38
CA SER A 47 -24.18 -25.89 12.03
C SER A 47 -25.23 -26.12 10.93
N ASP A 48 -26.21 -26.98 11.18
CA ASP A 48 -27.24 -27.33 10.21
C ASP A 48 -28.21 -26.16 9.99
N GLY A 49 -28.57 -25.44 11.05
CA GLY A 49 -29.37 -24.24 10.95
C GLY A 49 -28.64 -23.11 10.22
N ILE A 50 -27.32 -22.93 10.44
CA ILE A 50 -26.53 -21.96 9.67
C ILE A 50 -26.59 -22.30 8.18
N ILE A 51 -26.33 -23.56 7.83
CA ILE A 51 -26.40 -24.05 6.45
C ILE A 51 -27.78 -23.79 5.86
N SER A 52 -28.85 -24.16 6.56
CA SER A 52 -30.22 -23.95 6.08
C SER A 52 -30.54 -22.46 5.83
N THR A 53 -30.10 -21.58 6.73
CA THR A 53 -30.32 -20.12 6.62
C THR A 53 -29.60 -19.56 5.40
N ILE A 54 -28.33 -19.94 5.23
CA ILE A 54 -27.50 -19.53 4.11
C ILE A 54 -28.06 -20.08 2.79
N ASP A 55 -28.55 -21.32 2.78
CA ASP A 55 -29.13 -21.99 1.62
C ASP A 55 -30.39 -21.32 1.10
N GLU A 56 -31.26 -20.88 2.00
CA GLU A 56 -32.45 -20.12 1.65
C GLU A 56 -32.07 -18.83 0.94
N GLN A 57 -31.10 -18.08 1.48
CA GLN A 57 -30.65 -16.84 0.87
C GLN A 57 -29.97 -17.06 -0.47
N PHE A 58 -29.16 -18.11 -0.61
CA PHE A 58 -28.56 -18.43 -1.91
C PHE A 58 -29.60 -18.72 -2.98
N LYS A 59 -30.70 -19.39 -2.63
CA LYS A 59 -31.78 -19.61 -3.60
C LYS A 59 -32.41 -18.29 -4.06
N LYS A 60 -32.63 -17.33 -3.14
CA LYS A 60 -33.13 -15.99 -3.50
C LYS A 60 -32.15 -15.27 -4.42
N ILE A 61 -30.87 -15.22 -4.03
CA ILE A 61 -29.78 -14.66 -4.83
C ILE A 61 -29.74 -15.26 -6.24
N PHE A 62 -29.75 -16.58 -6.35
CA PHE A 62 -29.67 -17.26 -7.65
C PHE A 62 -30.91 -17.12 -8.51
N ASN A 63 -32.08 -16.92 -7.91
CA ASN A 63 -33.31 -16.68 -8.65
C ASN A 63 -33.39 -15.24 -9.17
N GLU A 64 -32.88 -14.26 -8.42
CA GLU A 64 -32.97 -12.85 -8.80
C GLU A 64 -31.86 -12.40 -9.77
N ILE A 65 -30.68 -13.02 -9.71
CA ILE A 65 -29.53 -12.65 -10.56
C ILE A 65 -29.85 -12.70 -12.07
N PRO A 66 -30.45 -13.78 -12.61
CA PRO A 66 -30.68 -13.91 -14.05
C PRO A 66 -31.65 -12.84 -14.62
N ASP A 67 -32.62 -12.41 -13.82
CA ASP A 67 -33.69 -11.50 -14.27
C ASP A 67 -33.37 -10.03 -14.02
N SER A 68 -32.48 -9.72 -13.05
CA SER A 68 -32.27 -8.35 -12.56
C SER A 68 -30.96 -7.69 -13.04
N TYR A 69 -30.01 -8.46 -13.59
CA TYR A 69 -28.68 -7.94 -13.89
C TYR A 69 -28.34 -8.10 -15.38
N THR A 70 -28.22 -6.96 -16.06
CA THR A 70 -27.66 -6.90 -17.42
C THR A 70 -26.14 -7.14 -17.39
N THR A 71 -25.54 -7.43 -18.54
CA THR A 71 -24.06 -7.57 -18.68
C THR A 71 -23.28 -6.36 -18.16
N GLU A 72 -23.87 -5.16 -18.14
CA GLU A 72 -23.23 -3.94 -17.61
C GLU A 72 -23.20 -3.89 -16.07
N GLN A 73 -24.10 -4.61 -15.40
CA GLN A 73 -24.20 -4.65 -13.93
C GLN A 73 -23.50 -5.88 -13.32
N GLU A 74 -22.89 -6.71 -14.18
CA GLU A 74 -22.23 -7.95 -13.83
C GLU A 74 -21.09 -7.73 -12.81
N SER A 75 -20.26 -6.69 -13.00
CA SER A 75 -19.16 -6.37 -12.08
C SER A 75 -19.66 -5.93 -10.70
N THR A 76 -20.75 -5.17 -10.64
CA THR A 76 -21.39 -4.75 -9.39
C THR A 76 -21.98 -5.93 -8.65
N CYS A 77 -22.71 -6.80 -9.36
CA CYS A 77 -23.24 -8.05 -8.82
C CYS A 77 -22.13 -8.89 -8.19
N CYS A 78 -21.02 -9.09 -8.90
CA CYS A 78 -19.86 -9.83 -8.40
C CYS A 78 -19.29 -9.24 -7.10
N ARG A 79 -19.07 -7.92 -7.05
CA ARG A 79 -18.53 -7.26 -5.86
C ARG A 79 -19.45 -7.45 -4.64
N ASN A 80 -20.76 -7.42 -4.85
CA ASN A 80 -21.71 -7.52 -3.74
C ASN A 80 -21.89 -8.96 -3.25
N ILE A 81 -21.94 -9.93 -4.17
CA ILE A 81 -21.90 -11.36 -3.84
C ILE A 81 -20.63 -11.67 -3.03
N ASN A 82 -19.49 -11.20 -3.53
CA ASN A 82 -18.21 -11.42 -2.85
C ASN A 82 -18.16 -10.77 -1.47
N TYR A 83 -18.70 -9.56 -1.32
CA TYR A 83 -18.83 -8.92 0.00
C TYR A 83 -19.64 -9.78 0.98
N TYR A 84 -20.77 -10.34 0.54
CA TYR A 84 -21.57 -11.25 1.37
C TYR A 84 -20.77 -12.50 1.78
N PHE A 85 -20.06 -13.13 0.83
CA PHE A 85 -19.21 -14.28 1.13
C PHE A 85 -18.08 -13.93 2.10
N ASP A 86 -17.40 -12.81 1.87
CA ASP A 86 -16.29 -12.33 2.71
C ASP A 86 -16.78 -12.03 4.13
N LEU A 87 -17.99 -11.47 4.27
CA LEU A 87 -18.62 -11.22 5.57
C LEU A 87 -18.95 -12.54 6.28
N LEU A 88 -19.65 -13.47 5.62
CA LEU A 88 -19.97 -14.78 6.20
C LEU A 88 -18.71 -15.54 6.62
N TYR A 89 -17.71 -15.57 5.74
CA TYR A 89 -16.44 -16.25 5.99
C TYR A 89 -15.74 -15.65 7.20
N SER A 90 -15.69 -14.31 7.28
CA SER A 90 -15.08 -13.60 8.40
C SER A 90 -15.79 -13.88 9.73
N ILE A 91 -17.13 -13.90 9.75
CA ILE A 91 -17.92 -14.20 10.95
C ILE A 91 -17.66 -15.63 11.43
N ILE A 92 -17.72 -16.61 10.52
CA ILE A 92 -17.58 -18.03 10.86
C ILE A 92 -16.15 -18.38 11.28
N LYS A 93 -15.14 -17.76 10.64
CA LYS A 93 -13.72 -17.97 10.97
C LYS A 93 -13.21 -17.10 12.11
N LEU A 94 -14.02 -16.17 12.64
CA LEU A 94 -13.54 -15.22 13.63
C LEU A 94 -13.03 -15.96 14.89
N PRO A 95 -11.75 -15.78 15.27
CA PRO A 95 -11.18 -16.51 16.40
C PRO A 95 -11.81 -16.05 17.72
N GLY A 96 -12.19 -17.00 18.57
CA GLY A 96 -12.49 -16.76 19.99
C GLY A 96 -13.94 -16.44 20.35
N GLU A 97 -14.80 -15.98 19.44
CA GLU A 97 -16.23 -15.78 19.77
C GLU A 97 -17.03 -17.09 19.70
N PHE A 98 -16.64 -18.02 18.82
CA PHE A 98 -17.53 -19.10 18.40
C PHE A 98 -16.88 -20.47 18.13
N SER A 99 -15.65 -20.69 18.60
CA SER A 99 -14.86 -21.89 18.27
C SER A 99 -15.35 -23.19 18.95
N LYS A 100 -16.63 -23.30 19.30
CA LYS A 100 -17.23 -24.46 19.99
C LYS A 100 -17.98 -25.39 19.03
N GLY A 101 -17.60 -25.49 17.76
CA GLY A 101 -18.27 -26.39 16.83
C GLY A 101 -17.44 -26.75 15.59
N ASN A 102 -17.84 -27.82 14.89
CA ASN A 102 -17.26 -28.22 13.61
C ASN A 102 -17.79 -27.33 12.46
N LEU A 103 -17.50 -26.03 12.52
CA LEU A 103 -17.88 -25.05 11.50
C LEU A 103 -17.14 -25.25 10.17
N ASN A 104 -16.18 -26.17 10.09
CA ASN A 104 -15.49 -26.52 8.85
C ASN A 104 -16.46 -27.05 7.79
N ASN A 105 -17.50 -27.79 8.19
CA ASN A 105 -18.54 -28.25 7.26
C ASN A 105 -19.32 -27.07 6.68
N VAL A 106 -19.69 -26.09 7.52
CA VAL A 106 -20.39 -24.87 7.10
C VAL A 106 -19.56 -24.13 6.05
N ILE A 107 -18.26 -23.95 6.31
CA ILE A 107 -17.35 -23.29 5.37
C ILE A 107 -17.25 -24.04 4.04
N ALA A 108 -17.06 -25.36 4.08
CA ALA A 108 -16.98 -26.16 2.86
C ALA A 108 -18.25 -26.05 2.00
N GLN A 109 -19.42 -25.94 2.64
CA GLN A 109 -20.69 -25.74 1.93
C GLN A 109 -20.81 -24.33 1.35
N ILE A 110 -20.41 -23.30 2.08
CA ILE A 110 -20.36 -21.92 1.59
C ILE A 110 -19.43 -21.82 0.37
N GLU A 111 -18.22 -22.38 0.45
CA GLU A 111 -17.26 -22.38 -0.67
C GLU A 111 -17.80 -23.13 -1.89
N THR A 112 -18.51 -24.24 -1.68
CA THR A 112 -19.16 -24.98 -2.76
C THR A 112 -20.24 -24.16 -3.43
N LYS A 113 -21.05 -23.43 -2.65
CA LYS A 113 -22.10 -22.55 -3.19
C LYS A 113 -21.53 -21.33 -3.89
N TRP A 114 -20.44 -20.77 -3.38
CA TRP A 114 -19.73 -19.68 -4.05
C TRP A 114 -19.24 -20.08 -5.44
N LYS A 115 -18.68 -21.29 -5.57
CA LYS A 115 -18.25 -21.84 -6.87
C LYS A 115 -19.42 -22.04 -7.85
N ASN A 116 -20.65 -22.15 -7.34
CA ASN A 116 -21.87 -22.38 -8.11
C ASN A 116 -22.69 -21.11 -8.34
N VAL A 117 -22.19 -19.92 -7.94
CA VAL A 117 -22.82 -18.65 -8.31
C VAL A 117 -23.04 -18.66 -9.83
N PRO A 118 -24.27 -18.41 -10.31
CA PRO A 118 -24.65 -18.62 -11.71
C PRO A 118 -23.64 -18.01 -12.65
N SER A 119 -23.42 -18.69 -13.78
CA SER A 119 -22.44 -18.44 -14.83
C SER A 119 -22.50 -17.02 -15.41
N ILE A 120 -22.14 -16.06 -14.58
CA ILE A 120 -21.71 -14.71 -14.90
C ILE A 120 -20.64 -14.88 -15.98
N SER A 121 -20.85 -14.18 -17.10
CA SER A 121 -20.15 -14.42 -18.37
C SER A 121 -18.63 -14.37 -18.23
N ASP A 122 -18.13 -13.63 -17.23
CA ASP A 122 -16.74 -13.60 -16.83
C ASP A 122 -16.54 -14.23 -15.43
N ILE A 123 -16.62 -15.56 -15.36
CA ILE A 123 -16.45 -16.35 -14.12
C ILE A 123 -15.17 -15.99 -13.35
N ASN A 124 -14.13 -15.53 -14.05
CA ASN A 124 -12.85 -15.13 -13.44
C ASN A 124 -12.93 -13.81 -12.68
N LYS A 125 -13.93 -12.95 -12.94
CA LYS A 125 -14.17 -11.71 -12.19
C LYS A 125 -14.93 -11.95 -10.88
N CYS A 126 -15.84 -12.93 -10.88
CA CYS A 126 -16.68 -13.24 -9.72
C CYS A 126 -16.04 -14.28 -8.77
N LYS A 127 -15.30 -15.23 -9.32
CA LYS A 127 -14.70 -16.32 -8.55
C LYS A 127 -13.53 -15.82 -7.72
N GLY A 128 -13.75 -15.72 -6.41
CA GLY A 128 -12.71 -15.36 -5.46
C GLY A 128 -12.01 -16.59 -4.86
N GLU A 129 -10.73 -16.43 -4.53
CA GLU A 129 -10.05 -17.30 -3.58
C GLU A 129 -10.42 -16.86 -2.13
N THR A 130 -10.44 -17.80 -1.20
CA THR A 130 -10.76 -17.57 0.23
C THR A 130 -9.53 -17.18 1.06
N ASP A 131 -8.37 -17.00 0.43
CA ASP A 131 -7.18 -16.54 1.13
C ASP A 131 -7.31 -15.08 1.57
N LEU A 132 -6.55 -14.71 2.61
CA LEU A 132 -6.62 -13.38 3.20
C LEU A 132 -6.26 -12.27 2.22
N ASP A 133 -5.31 -12.48 1.29
CA ASP A 133 -4.90 -11.45 0.33
C ASP A 133 -6.03 -11.17 -0.67
N SER A 134 -6.68 -12.22 -1.16
CA SER A 134 -7.84 -12.08 -2.04
C SER A 134 -9.03 -11.39 -1.36
N ILE A 135 -9.37 -11.75 -0.12
CA ILE A 135 -10.44 -11.06 0.64
C ILE A 135 -10.11 -9.57 0.77
N ARG A 136 -8.86 -9.26 1.14
CA ARG A 136 -8.43 -7.88 1.34
C ARG A 136 -8.56 -7.04 0.07
N ARG A 137 -8.10 -7.57 -1.08
CA ARG A 137 -8.23 -6.89 -2.37
C ARG A 137 -9.68 -6.66 -2.77
N ARG A 138 -10.55 -7.64 -2.56
CA ARG A 138 -11.99 -7.50 -2.84
C ARG A 138 -12.64 -6.42 -1.97
N CYS A 139 -12.28 -6.34 -0.69
CA CYS A 139 -12.76 -5.29 0.20
C CYS A 139 -12.34 -3.90 -0.29
N ILE A 140 -11.07 -3.74 -0.71
CA ILE A 140 -10.56 -2.48 -1.28
C ILE A 140 -11.38 -2.06 -2.49
N LEU A 141 -11.57 -2.97 -3.46
CA LEU A 141 -12.33 -2.68 -4.68
C LEU A 141 -13.79 -2.35 -4.37
N LYS A 142 -14.46 -3.17 -3.55
CA LYS A 142 -15.84 -2.93 -3.13
C LYS A 142 -15.97 -1.55 -2.48
N HIS A 143 -15.07 -1.21 -1.57
CA HIS A 143 -15.09 0.07 -0.89
C HIS A 143 -14.97 1.27 -1.85
N LEU A 144 -14.02 1.26 -2.79
CA LEU A 144 -13.88 2.33 -3.79
C LEU A 144 -15.16 2.51 -4.62
N HIS A 145 -15.77 1.41 -5.06
CA HIS A 145 -17.01 1.46 -5.83
C HIS A 145 -18.17 2.01 -4.99
N ASP A 146 -18.28 1.63 -3.73
CA ASP A 146 -19.32 2.12 -2.82
C ASP A 146 -19.22 3.62 -2.61
N LEU A 147 -18.00 4.12 -2.36
CA LEU A 147 -17.74 5.56 -2.24
C LEU A 147 -18.12 6.32 -3.51
N LYS A 148 -17.82 5.78 -4.69
CA LYS A 148 -18.19 6.39 -5.98
C LYS A 148 -19.71 6.44 -6.17
N ILE A 149 -20.42 5.36 -5.83
CA ILE A 149 -21.88 5.27 -5.97
C ILE A 149 -22.57 6.22 -4.98
N ASP A 150 -22.09 6.27 -3.73
CA ASP A 150 -22.73 7.02 -2.64
C ASP A 150 -22.23 8.46 -2.51
N LYS A 151 -21.36 8.95 -3.40
CA LYS A 151 -20.69 10.26 -3.26
C LYS A 151 -21.60 11.44 -2.92
N ASN A 152 -22.78 11.49 -3.52
CA ASN A 152 -23.76 12.55 -3.28
C ASN A 152 -24.36 12.43 -1.87
N PHE A 153 -24.55 11.20 -1.40
CA PHE A 153 -25.06 10.92 -0.07
C PHE A 153 -24.03 11.25 1.00
N ILE A 154 -22.77 10.83 0.79
CA ILE A 154 -21.62 11.14 1.67
C ILE A 154 -21.52 12.65 1.91
N SER A 155 -21.66 13.45 0.84
CA SER A 155 -21.59 14.92 0.96
C SER A 155 -22.66 15.53 1.87
N SER A 156 -23.80 14.84 2.04
CA SER A 156 -24.91 15.28 2.88
C SER A 156 -24.86 14.70 4.31
N PHE A 157 -24.16 13.57 4.51
CA PHE A 157 -24.19 12.78 5.74
C PHE A 157 -22.81 12.23 6.12
N SER A 158 -21.77 13.05 6.04
CA SER A 158 -20.37 12.60 6.21
C SER A 158 -20.11 11.83 7.51
N ASP A 159 -20.62 12.31 8.64
CA ASP A 159 -20.39 11.68 9.95
C ASP A 159 -21.16 10.36 10.09
N ASP A 160 -22.44 10.36 9.70
CA ASP A 160 -23.29 9.17 9.76
C ASP A 160 -22.77 8.07 8.81
N TYR A 161 -22.33 8.46 7.60
CA TYR A 161 -21.75 7.52 6.64
C TYR A 161 -20.44 6.93 7.15
N LYS A 162 -19.61 7.71 7.86
CA LYS A 162 -18.40 7.20 8.50
C LYS A 162 -18.73 6.13 9.56
N ASN A 163 -19.76 6.36 10.37
CA ASN A 163 -20.21 5.37 11.35
C ASN A 163 -20.69 4.09 10.65
N TYR A 164 -21.50 4.22 9.59
CA TYR A 164 -21.94 3.11 8.76
C TYR A 164 -20.77 2.31 8.17
N LEU A 165 -19.73 2.96 7.63
CA LEU A 165 -18.54 2.27 7.13
C LEU A 165 -17.82 1.47 8.22
N GLY A 166 -17.71 2.04 9.43
CA GLY A 166 -17.18 1.34 10.59
C GLY A 166 -17.96 0.05 10.88
N GLU A 167 -19.28 0.12 10.95
CA GLU A 167 -20.14 -1.04 11.19
C GLU A 167 -20.06 -2.08 10.07
N LYS A 168 -20.08 -1.61 8.81
CA LYS A 168 -20.01 -2.43 7.60
C LYS A 168 -18.76 -3.30 7.53
N TRP A 169 -17.60 -2.74 7.89
CA TRP A 169 -16.31 -3.40 7.70
C TRP A 169 -15.75 -4.05 8.97
N ASN A 170 -16.20 -3.66 10.16
CA ASN A 170 -15.64 -4.12 11.44
C ASN A 170 -15.49 -5.64 11.53
N LYS A 171 -16.54 -6.41 11.20
CA LYS A 171 -16.50 -7.89 11.28
C LYS A 171 -15.45 -8.49 10.36
N ILE A 172 -15.30 -7.95 9.15
CA ILE A 172 -14.31 -8.40 8.17
C ILE A 172 -12.90 -7.99 8.61
N ILE A 173 -12.70 -6.73 9.02
CA ILE A 173 -11.40 -6.20 9.48
C ILE A 173 -10.85 -7.01 10.65
N ARG A 174 -11.69 -7.34 11.65
CA ARG A 174 -11.29 -8.17 12.80
C ARG A 174 -10.74 -9.54 12.38
N TYR A 175 -11.23 -10.09 11.27
CA TYR A 175 -10.73 -11.36 10.72
C TYR A 175 -9.47 -11.17 9.87
N ILE A 176 -9.47 -10.24 8.92
CA ILE A 176 -8.40 -10.12 7.91
C ILE A 176 -7.23 -9.22 8.31
N ASN A 177 -7.40 -8.37 9.33
CA ASN A 177 -6.40 -7.43 9.83
C ASN A 177 -6.45 -7.30 11.36
N PRO A 178 -6.33 -8.42 12.13
CA PRO A 178 -6.59 -8.43 13.57
C PRO A 178 -5.69 -7.49 14.40
N ASN A 179 -4.44 -7.27 13.96
CA ASN A 179 -3.49 -6.39 14.66
C ASN A 179 -3.50 -4.95 14.14
N ASN A 180 -4.28 -4.65 13.11
CA ASN A 180 -4.29 -3.37 12.43
C ASN A 180 -2.90 -2.90 11.93
N GLU A 181 -2.06 -3.84 11.47
CA GLU A 181 -0.67 -3.59 11.06
C GLU A 181 -0.50 -3.51 9.54
N LEU A 182 -1.58 -3.69 8.78
CA LEU A 182 -1.54 -3.67 7.32
C LEU A 182 -1.67 -2.25 6.77
N TYR A 183 -0.93 -2.01 5.70
CA TYR A 183 -0.99 -0.82 4.89
C TYR A 183 -1.32 -1.21 3.45
N ILE A 184 -2.01 -0.32 2.74
CA ILE A 184 -2.33 -0.47 1.34
C ILE A 184 -1.58 0.58 0.51
N LYS A 185 -1.22 0.19 -0.70
CA LYS A 185 -0.87 1.10 -1.79
C LYS A 185 -1.73 0.72 -2.99
N ILE A 186 -2.41 1.70 -3.57
CA ILE A 186 -3.07 1.56 -4.88
C ILE A 186 -2.37 2.54 -5.80
N GLU A 187 -1.72 2.03 -6.84
CA GLU A 187 -0.88 2.83 -7.71
C GLU A 187 -1.03 2.37 -9.15
N ASN A 188 -1.56 3.27 -9.99
CA ASN A 188 -1.64 3.09 -11.44
C ASN A 188 -1.65 4.46 -12.13
N ASP A 189 -1.93 4.49 -13.43
CA ASP A 189 -1.88 5.69 -14.26
C ASP A 189 -2.78 6.85 -13.79
N PHE A 190 -3.83 6.58 -13.00
CA PHE A 190 -4.82 7.56 -12.58
C PHE A 190 -5.09 7.56 -11.08
N MET A 191 -4.43 6.71 -10.30
CA MET A 191 -4.68 6.56 -8.87
C MET A 191 -3.37 6.40 -8.11
N GLY A 192 -3.26 7.10 -6.98
CA GLY A 192 -2.17 6.95 -6.02
C GLY A 192 -2.68 7.13 -4.61
N ILE A 193 -2.90 6.03 -3.91
CA ILE A 193 -3.39 5.99 -2.53
C ILE A 193 -2.40 5.19 -1.71
N ILE A 194 -2.02 5.72 -0.54
CA ILE A 194 -1.26 4.97 0.47
C ILE A 194 -1.78 5.29 1.87
N GLU A 195 -2.17 4.26 2.62
CA GLU A 195 -2.93 4.42 3.86
C GLU A 195 -2.86 3.15 4.74
N PRO A 196 -3.03 3.23 6.07
CA PRO A 196 -3.37 2.06 6.88
C PRO A 196 -4.66 1.41 6.38
N TYR A 197 -4.66 0.07 6.30
CA TYR A 197 -5.72 -0.72 5.67
C TYR A 197 -7.10 -0.47 6.30
N SER A 198 -7.20 -0.48 7.63
CA SER A 198 -8.49 -0.29 8.31
C SER A 198 -8.98 1.15 8.18
N HIS A 199 -8.07 2.12 8.31
CA HIS A 199 -8.41 3.54 8.10
C HIS A 199 -8.93 3.80 6.69
N PHE A 200 -8.38 3.11 5.69
CA PHE A 200 -8.90 3.19 4.33
C PHE A 200 -10.36 2.76 4.24
N LEU A 201 -10.71 1.57 4.75
CA LEU A 201 -12.08 1.03 4.66
C LEU A 201 -13.09 1.81 5.52
N GLU A 202 -12.65 2.38 6.63
CA GLU A 202 -13.49 3.14 7.57
C GLU A 202 -13.65 4.62 7.20
N SER A 203 -13.02 5.07 6.12
CA SER A 203 -13.05 6.47 5.68
C SER A 203 -13.85 6.66 4.40
N SER A 204 -14.44 7.85 4.25
CA SER A 204 -15.09 8.27 3.01
C SER A 204 -14.24 9.24 2.19
N ASP A 205 -13.01 9.52 2.60
CA ASP A 205 -12.12 10.50 1.97
C ASP A 205 -11.59 10.06 0.59
N PHE A 206 -11.75 8.79 0.25
CA PHE A 206 -11.16 8.16 -0.93
C PHE A 206 -12.11 8.07 -2.14
N ILE A 207 -13.08 8.98 -2.23
CA ILE A 207 -14.00 9.05 -3.39
C ILE A 207 -13.21 9.37 -4.66
N CYS A 208 -13.33 8.50 -5.65
CA CYS A 208 -12.65 8.61 -6.93
C CYS A 208 -13.63 8.50 -8.11
N ASP A 209 -13.68 9.54 -8.94
CA ASP A 209 -14.52 9.60 -10.15
C ASP A 209 -13.81 9.07 -11.42
N THR A 210 -12.89 8.10 -11.28
CA THR A 210 -12.14 7.49 -12.42
C THR A 210 -12.66 6.10 -12.80
N ALA A 211 -12.00 5.45 -13.75
CA ALA A 211 -12.30 4.10 -14.25
C ALA A 211 -11.90 3.01 -13.24
N LEU A 212 -12.65 2.91 -12.15
CA LEU A 212 -12.41 1.91 -11.09
C LEU A 212 -12.43 0.45 -11.59
N ASP A 213 -13.18 0.16 -12.66
CA ASP A 213 -13.22 -1.18 -13.25
C ASP A 213 -11.91 -1.55 -13.99
N ASP A 214 -11.02 -0.58 -14.23
CA ASP A 214 -9.69 -0.80 -14.83
C ASP A 214 -8.61 -1.10 -13.79
N ILE A 215 -8.94 -1.08 -12.49
CA ILE A 215 -7.99 -1.40 -11.42
C ILE A 215 -7.65 -2.90 -11.49
N SER A 216 -6.37 -3.18 -11.75
CA SER A 216 -5.86 -4.54 -11.82
C SER A 216 -5.49 -5.08 -10.43
N LYS A 217 -5.26 -6.40 -10.33
CA LYS A 217 -4.70 -6.99 -9.10
C LYS A 217 -3.30 -6.41 -8.80
N ASP A 218 -2.51 -6.14 -9.82
CA ASP A 218 -1.12 -5.69 -9.66
C ASP A 218 -1.02 -4.22 -9.20
N ASP A 219 -2.08 -3.44 -9.40
CA ASP A 219 -2.17 -2.05 -8.95
C ASP A 219 -2.25 -1.94 -7.42
N ILE A 220 -2.70 -3.01 -6.75
CA ILE A 220 -2.90 -3.05 -5.30
C ILE A 220 -1.72 -3.78 -4.65
N THR A 221 -1.06 -3.12 -3.70
CA THR A 221 -0.04 -3.72 -2.84
C THR A 221 -0.49 -3.64 -1.39
N ILE A 222 -0.37 -4.74 -0.65
CA ILE A 222 -0.67 -4.80 0.78
C ILE A 222 0.60 -5.24 1.50
N SER A 223 0.97 -4.54 2.57
CA SER A 223 2.18 -4.84 3.32
C SER A 223 2.03 -4.52 4.80
N THR A 224 2.76 -5.25 5.65
CA THR A 224 3.00 -4.87 7.05
C THR A 224 4.16 -3.89 7.20
N ASN A 225 4.96 -3.71 6.16
CA ASN A 225 6.15 -2.88 6.18
C ASN A 225 5.88 -1.55 5.44
N TRP A 226 5.61 -0.51 6.21
CA TRP A 226 5.38 0.84 5.71
C TRP A 226 6.55 1.37 4.87
N ASP A 227 7.79 1.21 5.34
CA ASP A 227 8.97 1.73 4.65
C ASP A 227 9.17 1.07 3.28
N SER A 228 8.97 -0.25 3.20
CA SER A 228 9.01 -1.00 1.94
C SER A 228 7.94 -0.49 0.97
N LEU A 229 6.72 -0.32 1.47
CA LEU A 229 5.59 0.16 0.69
C LEU A 229 5.85 1.57 0.13
N MET A 230 6.38 2.48 0.96
CA MET A 230 6.69 3.86 0.59
C MET A 230 7.83 3.93 -0.45
N ASN A 231 8.86 3.10 -0.29
CA ASN A 231 9.97 3.04 -1.25
C ASN A 231 9.53 2.51 -2.62
N SER A 232 8.49 1.66 -2.66
CA SER A 232 7.94 1.07 -3.88
C SER A 232 7.12 2.02 -4.76
N ILE A 233 6.81 3.24 -4.30
CA ILE A 233 6.03 4.22 -5.08
C ILE A 233 6.79 4.59 -6.36
N SER A 234 6.12 4.55 -7.50
CA SER A 234 6.72 4.93 -8.77
C SER A 234 6.85 6.46 -8.89
N LEU A 235 7.95 6.90 -9.50
CA LEU A 235 8.12 8.29 -9.94
C LEU A 235 7.90 8.44 -11.45
N GLU A 236 7.48 7.37 -12.10
CA GLU A 236 7.19 7.39 -13.52
C GLU A 236 6.09 8.42 -13.80
N LYS A 237 6.28 9.17 -14.88
CA LYS A 237 5.28 10.15 -15.30
C LYS A 237 4.07 9.37 -15.77
N PHE A 238 2.93 9.53 -15.10
CA PHE A 238 1.64 9.01 -15.55
C PHE A 238 1.47 9.30 -17.05
N THR A 239 1.40 8.24 -17.84
CA THR A 239 1.61 8.31 -19.30
C THR A 239 0.33 8.62 -20.06
N THR A 240 -0.81 8.46 -19.41
CA THR A 240 -2.13 8.55 -20.02
C THR A 240 -2.67 9.98 -19.94
N THR A 241 -3.10 10.49 -21.10
CA THR A 241 -3.81 11.77 -21.24
C THR A 241 -5.33 11.62 -21.14
N ASP A 242 -5.81 10.38 -21.08
CA ASP A 242 -7.23 10.05 -21.19
C ASP A 242 -8.01 10.30 -19.88
N TYR A 243 -7.31 10.32 -18.74
CA TYR A 243 -7.92 10.60 -17.44
C TYR A 243 -7.84 12.11 -17.13
N LEU A 244 -8.99 12.77 -17.14
CA LEU A 244 -9.13 14.22 -16.91
C LEU A 244 -8.55 14.71 -15.57
N LYS A 245 -8.53 13.84 -14.54
CA LYS A 245 -7.97 14.13 -13.22
C LYS A 245 -7.70 12.83 -12.45
N GLY A 246 -6.44 12.57 -12.10
CA GLY A 246 -6.10 11.43 -11.24
C GLY A 246 -6.55 11.62 -9.79
N CYS A 247 -6.66 10.52 -9.06
CA CYS A 247 -7.06 10.48 -7.65
C CYS A 247 -5.87 10.15 -6.77
N TYR A 248 -5.42 11.15 -6.01
CA TYR A 248 -4.25 11.03 -5.16
C TYR A 248 -4.57 11.48 -3.74
N ASN A 249 -4.31 10.62 -2.75
CA ASN A 249 -4.47 11.03 -1.35
C ASN A 249 -3.26 11.86 -0.88
N LYS A 250 -3.45 12.59 0.22
CA LYS A 250 -2.43 13.48 0.78
C LYS A 250 -1.11 12.73 1.06
N ASN A 251 -1.19 11.55 1.66
CA ASN A 251 -0.02 10.75 2.03
C ASN A 251 0.79 10.35 0.78
N TYR A 252 0.13 9.96 -0.31
CA TYR A 252 0.80 9.61 -1.56
C TYR A 252 1.52 10.82 -2.16
N ILE A 253 0.86 11.98 -2.21
CA ILE A 253 1.46 13.23 -2.70
C ILE A 253 2.67 13.64 -1.86
N GLU A 254 2.58 13.55 -0.53
CA GLU A 254 3.69 13.87 0.36
C GLU A 254 4.88 12.94 0.11
N MET A 255 4.63 11.65 -0.11
CA MET A 255 5.71 10.70 -0.42
C MET A 255 6.36 10.98 -1.77
N LEU A 256 5.58 11.31 -2.81
CA LEU A 256 6.12 11.75 -4.08
C LEU A 256 7.04 12.97 -3.93
N LYS A 257 6.64 13.96 -3.11
CA LYS A 257 7.46 15.15 -2.83
C LYS A 257 8.76 14.78 -2.11
N ILE A 258 8.70 13.91 -1.10
CA ILE A 258 9.89 13.44 -0.37
C ILE A 258 10.85 12.74 -1.33
N LYS A 259 10.34 11.82 -2.15
CA LYS A 259 11.15 11.05 -3.10
C LYS A 259 11.77 11.94 -4.18
N ALA A 260 11.01 12.90 -4.73
CA ALA A 260 11.51 13.89 -5.67
C ALA A 260 12.60 14.79 -5.06
N SER A 261 12.38 15.28 -3.83
CA SER A 261 13.36 16.08 -3.09
C SER A 261 14.65 15.31 -2.82
N ASN A 262 14.55 14.03 -2.45
CA ASN A 262 15.71 13.17 -2.23
C ASN A 262 16.53 12.97 -3.50
N ILE A 263 15.89 12.75 -4.64
CA ILE A 263 16.58 12.66 -5.94
C ILE A 263 17.25 13.98 -6.29
N GLN A 264 16.56 15.12 -6.12
CA GLN A 264 17.15 16.44 -6.36
C GLN A 264 18.37 16.67 -5.47
N ARG A 265 18.31 16.30 -4.19
CA ARG A 265 19.44 16.41 -3.26
C ARG A 265 20.61 15.53 -3.69
N ILE A 266 20.37 14.28 -4.08
CA ILE A 266 21.42 13.36 -4.56
C ILE A 266 22.06 13.91 -5.82
N ASN A 267 21.27 14.39 -6.78
CA ASN A 267 21.78 15.00 -8.01
C ASN A 267 22.63 16.24 -7.73
N ASN A 268 22.22 17.09 -6.79
CA ASN A 268 22.99 18.25 -6.36
C ASN A 268 24.32 17.85 -5.71
N ILE A 269 24.33 16.81 -4.87
CA ILE A 269 25.55 16.28 -4.22
C ILE A 269 26.50 15.68 -5.27
N LEU A 270 25.97 14.86 -6.19
CA LEU A 270 26.75 14.26 -7.27
C LEU A 270 27.33 15.33 -8.20
N SER A 271 26.53 16.32 -8.61
CA SER A 271 26.97 17.44 -9.43
C SER A 271 28.08 18.24 -8.73
N SER A 272 27.91 18.55 -7.44
CA SER A 272 28.93 19.24 -6.64
C SER A 272 30.21 18.41 -6.52
N GLY A 273 30.10 17.09 -6.31
CA GLY A 273 31.23 16.17 -6.25
C GLY A 273 32.02 16.11 -7.56
N ILE A 274 31.34 16.09 -8.71
CA ILE A 274 31.96 16.14 -10.04
C ILE A 274 32.75 17.44 -10.21
N ILE A 275 32.18 18.58 -9.80
CA ILE A 275 32.87 19.89 -9.87
C ILE A 275 34.12 19.89 -8.99
N ILE A 276 34.02 19.42 -7.75
CA ILE A 276 35.15 19.37 -6.80
C ILE A 276 36.26 18.44 -7.32
N LEU A 277 35.91 17.26 -7.82
CA LEU A 277 36.87 16.32 -8.40
C LEU A 277 37.54 16.89 -9.64
N GLY A 278 36.78 17.55 -10.52
CA GLY A 278 37.30 18.22 -11.71
C GLY A 278 38.29 19.33 -11.34
N LEU A 279 37.94 20.21 -10.39
CA LEU A 279 38.83 21.26 -9.89
C LEU A 279 40.08 20.68 -9.24
N SER A 280 39.94 19.61 -8.44
CA SER A 280 41.06 18.94 -7.77
C SER A 280 42.04 18.34 -8.79
N LEU A 281 41.54 17.70 -9.85
CA LEU A 281 42.37 17.18 -10.95
C LEU A 281 43.11 18.30 -11.68
N ILE A 282 42.45 19.42 -11.98
CA ILE A 282 43.09 20.60 -12.58
C ILE A 282 44.22 21.11 -11.67
N LEU A 283 43.98 21.23 -10.37
CA LEU A 283 45.00 21.67 -9.41
C LEU A 283 46.20 20.71 -9.35
N VAL A 284 45.97 19.39 -9.36
CA VAL A 284 47.04 18.38 -9.39
C VAL A 284 47.85 18.47 -10.69
N LEU A 285 47.19 18.64 -11.85
CA LEU A 285 47.86 18.80 -13.13
C LEU A 285 48.69 20.08 -13.18
N ILE A 286 48.17 21.20 -12.68
CA ILE A 286 48.92 22.45 -12.54
C ILE A 286 50.13 22.22 -11.63
N PHE A 287 49.97 21.62 -10.45
CA PHE A 287 51.09 21.38 -9.53
C PHE A 287 52.16 20.46 -10.12
N ARG A 288 51.77 19.47 -10.93
CA ARG A 288 52.69 18.48 -11.50
C ARG A 288 53.38 18.96 -12.79
N PHE A 289 52.69 19.74 -13.63
CA PHE A 289 53.15 20.09 -14.98
C PHE A 289 53.35 21.59 -15.23
N SER A 290 52.93 22.49 -14.33
CA SER A 290 53.27 23.91 -14.41
C SER A 290 54.62 24.20 -13.74
N PRO A 291 55.33 25.29 -14.13
CA PRO A 291 56.59 25.72 -13.51
C PRO A 291 56.46 26.16 -12.04
N LEU A 292 55.25 26.12 -11.46
CA LEU A 292 54.98 26.40 -10.04
C LEU A 292 55.76 25.49 -9.07
N ARG A 293 56.08 24.25 -9.47
CA ARG A 293 56.94 23.36 -8.66
C ARG A 293 58.39 23.88 -8.57
N SER A 294 58.90 24.57 -9.58
CA SER A 294 60.24 25.18 -9.53
C SER A 294 60.24 26.53 -8.80
N LEU A 295 59.16 27.30 -8.90
CA LEU A 295 58.97 28.57 -8.17
C LEU A 295 58.88 28.38 -6.66
N LEU A 296 58.14 27.38 -6.17
CA LEU A 296 58.06 27.08 -4.72
C LEU A 296 59.40 26.58 -4.14
N ARG A 297 60.23 25.92 -4.96
CA ARG A 297 61.60 25.53 -4.56
C ARG A 297 62.57 26.73 -4.56
N GLY A 298 62.23 27.80 -5.28
CA GLY A 298 62.97 29.06 -5.29
C GLY A 298 62.69 29.96 -4.07
N CYS A 299 61.46 29.96 -3.55
CA CYS A 299 61.09 30.78 -2.39
C CYS A 299 61.59 30.27 -1.03
N THR A 300 61.99 29.00 -0.90
CA THR A 300 62.59 28.46 0.34
C THR A 300 64.11 28.59 0.40
N LYS A 301 64.77 29.08 -0.66
CA LYS A 301 66.17 29.52 -0.64
C LYS A 301 66.24 31.02 -0.30
N MET A 302 65.85 31.38 0.91
CA MET A 302 66.22 32.68 1.46
C MET A 302 67.71 32.62 1.81
N LYS A 303 68.51 33.52 1.23
CA LYS A 303 69.95 33.64 1.47
C LYS A 303 70.19 33.83 2.97
N VAL A 304 70.80 32.84 3.62
CA VAL A 304 71.55 33.07 4.86
C VAL A 304 72.90 33.65 4.42
N GLU A 305 73.04 34.95 4.60
CA GLU A 305 74.33 35.64 4.50
C GLU A 305 75.13 35.24 5.75
N VAL A 306 76.12 34.38 5.54
CA VAL A 306 77.09 33.97 6.56
C VAL A 306 78.12 35.07 6.64
N ASP A 307 78.11 35.82 7.74
CA ASP A 307 79.26 36.62 8.17
C ASP A 307 80.11 35.74 9.08
N GLU A 308 81.39 35.60 8.75
CA GLU A 308 82.39 34.80 9.44
C GLU A 308 82.60 35.32 10.88
N ASN A 309 82.47 34.45 11.88
CA ASN A 309 83.41 34.50 13.00
C ASN A 309 83.58 33.13 13.65
N MET A 310 84.86 32.77 13.82
CA MET A 310 85.40 31.48 14.25
C MET A 310 84.92 31.01 15.63
N ASN A 311 84.68 29.71 15.78
CA ASN A 311 85.53 28.86 16.63
C ASN A 311 85.22 27.36 16.44
N GLU A 312 86.29 26.66 16.09
CA GLU A 312 86.71 25.29 16.40
C GLU A 312 85.72 24.21 16.89
N GLU A 313 85.92 23.05 16.25
CA GLU A 313 86.02 21.69 16.79
C GLU A 313 84.89 20.68 16.52
N ILE A 314 85.31 19.64 15.76
CA ILE A 314 84.91 18.21 15.76
C ILE A 314 83.71 17.90 14.84
N GLU A 315 83.94 17.51 13.57
CA GLU A 315 84.17 16.12 13.07
C GLU A 315 83.23 15.08 13.72
N SER A 316 82.48 14.22 13.03
CA SER A 316 82.59 13.66 11.69
C SER A 316 81.29 12.94 11.29
N GLU A 317 81.09 12.79 9.98
CA GLU A 317 80.53 11.61 9.28
C GLU A 317 79.07 11.21 9.57
N LEU A 318 78.06 11.44 8.70
CA LEU A 318 77.89 11.14 7.26
C LEU A 318 77.98 9.63 6.93
N TYR A 319 76.91 9.16 6.26
CA TYR A 319 76.72 7.90 5.51
C TYR A 319 76.31 6.65 6.33
N ASP A 320 75.45 5.74 5.86
CA ASP A 320 74.94 5.50 4.50
C ASP A 320 73.66 4.65 4.48
N ASP A 321 72.97 4.75 3.35
CA ASP A 321 72.19 3.76 2.59
C ASP A 321 71.34 2.68 3.31
N SER A 322 70.03 2.63 3.05
CA SER A 322 69.41 1.94 1.91
C SER A 322 69.53 0.41 2.01
N GLU A 323 68.41 -0.25 2.32
CA GLU A 323 67.93 -1.34 1.48
C GLU A 323 66.47 -1.70 1.80
N ASN A 324 65.77 -1.95 0.72
CA ASN A 324 64.36 -2.20 0.55
C ASN A 324 64.16 -3.71 0.55
N GLU A 325 63.36 -4.33 1.43
CA GLU A 325 62.70 -5.62 1.09
C GLU A 325 61.60 -6.10 2.05
N ARG A 326 60.40 -6.22 1.47
CA ARG A 326 59.41 -7.32 1.57
C ARG A 326 58.84 -7.77 2.93
N THR A 327 57.52 -7.60 2.99
CA THR A 327 56.52 -8.35 3.76
C THR A 327 56.81 -9.85 3.89
N SER A 328 56.85 -10.35 5.13
CA SER A 328 56.89 -11.77 5.47
C SER A 328 55.50 -12.30 5.85
N ILE A 329 55.02 -13.28 5.08
CA ILE A 329 53.89 -14.16 5.40
C ILE A 329 54.49 -15.49 5.88
N SER A 330 54.05 -15.98 7.04
CA SER A 330 54.49 -17.23 7.64
C SER A 330 53.64 -18.42 7.23
N TYR A 331 54.26 -19.53 6.84
CA TYR A 331 53.64 -20.87 6.89
C TYR A 331 54.59 -21.88 7.53
N HIS A 332 54.00 -22.71 8.41
CA HIS A 332 54.66 -23.74 9.19
C HIS A 332 55.10 -24.96 8.35
N SER A 333 56.26 -25.49 8.71
CA SER A 333 56.87 -26.70 8.16
C SER A 333 56.31 -27.99 8.78
N VAL A 334 56.18 -29.03 7.96
CA VAL A 334 56.14 -30.44 8.38
C VAL A 334 57.19 -31.17 7.56
N SER A 335 58.13 -31.82 8.24
CA SER A 335 59.12 -32.73 7.64
C SER A 335 58.64 -34.17 7.71
N HIS A 336 58.99 -34.95 6.69
CA HIS A 336 58.92 -36.41 6.69
C HIS A 336 59.86 -37.06 7.71
#